data_AF-R9GM15-F1
#
_entry.id   AF-R9GM15-F1
#
_cell.length_a   1.000
_cell.length_b   1.000
_cell.length_c   1.000
_cell.angle_alpha   90.00
_cell.angle_beta   90.00
_cell.angle_gamma   90.00
#
_symmetry.space_group_name_H-M   'P 1'
#
loop_
_entity.id
_entity.type
_entity.pdbx_description
1 polymer ?
#
loop_
_entity_poly.entity_id
_entity_poly.type
_entity_poly.pdbx_seq_one_letter_code
_entity_poly.pdbx_strand_id
1 'polypeptide(L)'
;MISFGCSSSPKTQDFYGEWKYIKVENPNQNPPNTTSEEELSANDPSITFTSKGDIVMMWGGKQLSHGTFKIEYPTISYQESMADGKIRSIRFLIKKFDQDILVFETMEADAVRVTARKVTAK
;
A
#
# COMPACT_ATOMS: atom_id res chain seq x y z
N MET A 1 25.90 -25.75 12.28
CA MET A 1 25.79 -24.29 12.52
C MET A 1 24.41 -23.86 12.07
N ILE A 2 23.52 -23.56 13.01
CA ILE A 2 22.17 -23.05 12.70
C ILE A 2 22.33 -21.54 12.63
N SER A 3 22.32 -20.99 11.42
CA SER A 3 22.34 -19.55 11.20
C SER A 3 20.97 -19.01 11.59
N PHE A 4 20.84 -18.43 12.78
CA PHE A 4 19.70 -17.61 13.15
C PHE A 4 19.72 -16.37 12.25
N GLY A 5 19.00 -16.45 11.13
CA GLY A 5 18.76 -15.32 10.25
C GLY A 5 17.98 -14.26 11.02
N CYS A 6 18.68 -13.23 11.46
CA CYS A 6 18.09 -12.02 11.99
C CYS A 6 17.30 -11.36 10.86
N SER A 7 15.98 -11.56 10.81
CA SER A 7 15.12 -10.81 9.90
C SER A 7 15.02 -9.38 10.45
N SER A 8 15.94 -8.50 10.07
CA SER A 8 15.82 -7.08 10.38
C SER A 8 14.49 -6.57 9.83
N SER A 9 13.77 -5.77 10.61
CA SER A 9 12.56 -5.11 10.13
C SER A 9 12.85 -4.36 8.82
N PRO A 10 11.92 -4.39 7.85
CA PRO A 10 12.06 -3.66 6.60
C PRO A 10 12.38 -2.18 6.83
N LYS A 11 13.31 -1.65 6.04
CA LYS A 11 13.64 -0.22 6.03
C LYS A 11 12.78 0.49 5.00
N THR A 12 12.61 1.80 5.15
CA THR A 12 11.80 2.62 4.22
C THR A 12 12.21 2.43 2.76
N GLN A 13 13.51 2.25 2.50
CA GLN A 13 14.05 2.04 1.15
C GLN A 13 13.54 0.78 0.47
N ASP A 14 13.18 -0.25 1.23
CA ASP A 14 12.70 -1.52 0.70
C ASP A 14 11.31 -1.36 0.02
N PHE A 15 10.55 -0.35 0.44
CA PHE A 15 9.21 -0.04 -0.08
C PHE A 15 9.24 0.82 -1.34
N TYR A 16 10.37 1.46 -1.66
CA TYR A 16 10.45 2.35 -2.81
C TYR A 16 10.12 1.64 -4.13
N GLY A 17 9.46 2.38 -5.01
CA GLY A 17 8.97 1.90 -6.30
C GLY A 17 7.44 1.80 -6.36
N GLU A 18 6.96 1.36 -7.52
CA GLU A 18 5.53 1.12 -7.77
C GLU A 18 5.14 -0.30 -7.35
N TRP A 19 3.97 -0.44 -6.76
CA TRP A 19 3.33 -1.69 -6.40
C TRP A 19 1.93 -1.75 -7.01
N LYS A 20 1.68 -2.70 -7.92
CA LYS A 20 0.37 -2.91 -8.56
C LYS A 20 -0.56 -3.65 -7.63
N TYR A 21 -1.80 -3.20 -7.49
CA TYR A 21 -2.77 -3.93 -6.67
C TYR A 21 -3.24 -5.17 -7.42
N ILE A 22 -3.16 -6.32 -6.75
CA ILE A 22 -3.64 -7.61 -7.27
C ILE A 22 -4.83 -8.13 -6.48
N LYS A 23 -5.16 -7.51 -5.35
CA LYS A 23 -6.38 -7.77 -4.57
C LYS A 23 -6.72 -6.54 -3.74
N VAL A 24 -8.01 -6.16 -3.73
CA VAL A 24 -8.56 -5.12 -2.85
C VAL A 24 -9.83 -5.69 -2.22
N GLU A 25 -9.89 -5.71 -0.89
CA GLU A 25 -11.00 -6.30 -0.15
C GLU A 25 -11.32 -5.50 1.12
N ASN A 26 -12.58 -5.56 1.56
CA ASN A 26 -12.99 -5.11 2.89
C ASN A 26 -13.13 -6.33 3.82
N PRO A 27 -12.16 -6.57 4.72
CA PRO A 27 -12.15 -7.75 5.58
C PRO A 27 -13.21 -7.72 6.69
N ASN A 28 -13.85 -6.57 6.95
CA ASN A 28 -14.85 -6.42 8.01
C ASN A 28 -16.27 -6.82 7.55
N GLN A 29 -16.47 -7.09 6.26
CA GLN A 29 -17.75 -7.53 5.71
C GLN A 29 -17.79 -9.07 5.61
N ASN A 30 -18.99 -9.66 5.74
CA ASN A 30 -19.20 -11.10 5.61
C ASN A 30 -20.33 -11.41 4.61
N PRO A 31 -20.02 -11.92 3.40
CA PRO A 31 -18.66 -12.20 2.91
C PRO A 31 -17.84 -10.91 2.67
N PRO A 32 -16.50 -10.97 2.65
CA PRO A 32 -15.67 -9.81 2.32
C PRO A 32 -16.01 -9.27 0.93
N ASN A 33 -16.35 -7.98 0.85
CA ASN A 33 -16.51 -7.34 -0.45
C ASN A 33 -15.14 -7.18 -1.10
N THR A 34 -14.98 -7.75 -2.29
CA THR A 34 -13.71 -7.84 -3.01
C THR A 34 -13.89 -7.24 -4.39
N THR A 35 -13.00 -6.33 -4.79
CA THR A 35 -12.94 -5.81 -6.16
C THR A 35 -12.65 -6.96 -7.13
N SER A 36 -13.40 -7.04 -8.24
CA SER A 36 -13.22 -8.15 -9.19
C SER A 36 -11.88 -8.06 -9.93
N GLU A 37 -11.40 -9.20 -10.43
CA GLU A 37 -10.16 -9.24 -11.22
C GLU A 37 -10.29 -8.43 -12.52
N GLU A 38 -11.46 -8.44 -13.16
CA GLU A 38 -11.72 -7.63 -14.36
C GLU A 38 -11.61 -6.13 -14.05
N GLU A 39 -12.15 -5.69 -12.92
CA GLU A 39 -12.07 -4.29 -12.51
C GLU A 39 -10.63 -3.88 -12.18
N LEU A 40 -9.89 -4.70 -11.45
CA LEU A 40 -8.47 -4.45 -11.16
C LEU A 40 -7.65 -4.41 -12.45
N SER A 41 -7.89 -5.34 -13.37
CA SER A 41 -7.20 -5.38 -14.66
C SER A 41 -7.54 -4.18 -15.54
N ALA A 42 -8.79 -3.72 -15.55
CA ALA A 42 -9.22 -2.59 -16.35
C ALA A 42 -8.69 -1.25 -15.83
N ASN A 43 -8.55 -1.13 -14.51
CA ASN A 43 -8.11 0.11 -13.88
C ASN A 43 -6.60 0.17 -13.60
N ASP A 44 -5.88 -0.96 -13.63
CA ASP A 44 -4.44 -1.06 -13.37
C ASP A 44 -3.95 -0.25 -12.13
N PRO A 45 -4.62 -0.39 -10.97
CA PRO A 45 -4.36 0.48 -9.82
C PRO A 45 -3.01 0.18 -9.15
N SER A 46 -2.42 1.22 -8.56
CA SER A 46 -1.09 1.10 -7.94
C SER A 46 -0.85 2.08 -6.80
N ILE A 47 0.16 1.77 -5.99
CA ILE A 47 0.75 2.68 -5.01
C ILE A 47 2.24 2.81 -5.28
N THR A 48 2.74 4.04 -5.30
CA THR A 48 4.16 4.33 -5.52
C THR A 48 4.73 5.04 -4.32
N PHE A 49 5.81 4.50 -3.76
CA PHE A 49 6.60 5.14 -2.70
C PHE A 49 7.87 5.72 -3.32
N THR A 50 8.08 7.03 -3.19
CA THR A 50 9.26 7.71 -3.76
C THR A 50 10.38 7.85 -2.72
N SER A 51 11.62 7.96 -3.21
CA SER A 51 12.78 8.26 -2.36
C SER A 51 12.75 9.65 -1.72
N LYS A 52 11.86 10.53 -2.19
CA LYS A 52 11.64 11.88 -1.63
C LYS A 52 10.69 11.88 -0.44
N GLY A 53 10.07 10.74 -0.13
CA GLY A 53 9.08 10.63 0.94
C GLY A 53 7.64 10.87 0.49
N ASP A 54 7.39 10.90 -0.82
CA ASP A 54 6.06 11.03 -1.40
C ASP A 54 5.42 9.67 -1.65
N ILE A 55 4.11 9.62 -1.51
CA ILE A 55 3.28 8.46 -1.87
C ILE A 55 2.19 8.91 -2.83
N VAL A 56 1.96 8.11 -3.87
CA VAL A 56 0.93 8.37 -4.88
C VAL A 56 0.14 7.10 -5.13
N MET A 57 -1.19 7.20 -5.10
CA MET A 57 -2.10 6.11 -5.42
C MET A 57 -2.83 6.41 -6.73
N MET A 58 -2.81 5.46 -7.66
CA MET A 58 -3.40 5.56 -8.98
C MET A 58 -4.54 4.55 -9.18
N TRP A 59 -5.54 4.92 -9.98
CA TRP A 59 -6.63 4.03 -10.41
C TRP A 59 -7.21 4.52 -11.75
N GLY A 60 -7.29 3.63 -12.73
CA GLY A 60 -7.78 3.95 -14.07
C GLY A 60 -6.97 5.06 -14.74
N GLY A 61 -5.66 5.11 -14.50
CA GLY A 61 -4.77 6.17 -15.00
C GLY A 61 -4.95 7.54 -14.31
N LYS A 62 -5.80 7.65 -13.29
CA LYS A 62 -6.02 8.87 -12.51
C LYS A 62 -5.34 8.78 -11.15
N GLN A 63 -4.78 9.89 -10.70
CA GLN A 63 -4.32 10.02 -9.32
C GLN A 63 -5.54 10.09 -8.40
N LEU A 64 -5.74 9.05 -7.59
CA LEU A 64 -6.79 9.04 -6.58
C LEU A 64 -6.39 9.83 -5.34
N SER A 65 -5.13 9.71 -4.96
CA SER A 65 -4.63 10.24 -3.70
C SER A 65 -3.11 10.44 -3.77
N HIS A 66 -2.61 11.44 -3.07
CA HIS A 66 -1.17 11.73 -3.00
C HIS A 66 -0.81 12.38 -1.66
N GLY A 67 0.45 12.36 -1.29
CA GLY A 67 0.93 13.05 -0.10
C GLY A 67 2.26 12.50 0.37
N THR A 68 2.51 12.54 1.67
CA THR A 68 3.79 12.09 2.24
C THR A 68 3.60 10.87 3.13
N PHE A 69 4.64 10.04 3.23
CA PHE A 69 4.60 8.84 4.06
C PHE A 69 5.81 8.72 4.98
N LYS A 70 5.60 8.03 6.09
CA LYS A 70 6.67 7.57 6.99
C LYS A 70 6.40 6.12 7.36
N ILE A 71 7.46 5.30 7.32
CA ILE A 71 7.39 3.90 7.72
C ILE A 71 7.90 3.75 9.14
N GLU A 72 7.02 3.30 10.02
CA GLU A 72 7.26 2.95 11.42
C GLU A 72 6.76 1.52 11.60
N TYR A 73 7.52 0.56 11.05
CA TYR A 73 7.07 -0.83 10.91
C TYR A 73 6.47 -1.39 12.22
N PRO A 74 5.27 -2.00 12.19
CA PRO A 74 4.52 -2.44 11.00
C PRO A 74 3.53 -1.40 10.44
N THR A 75 3.71 -0.11 10.73
CA THR A 75 2.76 0.95 10.32
C THR A 75 3.34 1.84 9.21
N ILE A 76 2.48 2.27 8.29
CA ILE A 76 2.74 3.37 7.37
C ILE A 76 1.86 4.53 7.81
N SER A 77 2.49 5.61 8.25
CA SER A 77 1.82 6.88 8.55
C SER A 77 1.73 7.67 7.25
N TYR A 78 0.52 7.92 6.77
CA TYR A 78 0.25 8.63 5.52
C TYR A 78 -0.45 9.96 5.80
N GLN A 79 0.10 11.04 5.25
CA GLN A 79 -0.53 12.36 5.22
C GLN A 79 -1.04 12.65 3.81
N GLU A 80 -2.32 12.42 3.59
CA GLU A 80 -3.01 12.71 2.34
C GLU A 80 -3.17 14.22 2.14
N SER A 81 -2.78 14.70 0.97
CA SER A 81 -3.00 16.06 0.51
C SER A 81 -4.30 16.13 -0.27
N MET A 82 -5.25 16.91 0.23
CA MET A 82 -6.56 17.10 -0.40
C MET A 82 -6.55 18.31 -1.34
N ALA A 83 -7.43 18.33 -2.34
CA ALA A 83 -7.51 19.40 -3.33
C ALA A 83 -7.82 20.79 -2.74
N ASP A 84 -8.42 20.87 -1.56
CA ASP A 84 -8.71 22.12 -0.84
C ASP A 84 -7.56 22.58 0.08
N GLY A 85 -6.40 21.92 0.00
CA GLY A 85 -5.24 22.21 0.83
C GLY A 85 -5.31 21.59 2.23
N LYS A 86 -6.36 20.83 2.55
CA LYS A 86 -6.43 20.09 3.82
C LYS A 86 -5.52 18.87 3.79
N ILE A 87 -5.14 18.45 5.00
CA ILE A 87 -4.37 17.22 5.22
C ILE A 87 -5.22 16.23 6.00
N ARG A 88 -5.32 15.00 5.52
CA ARG A 88 -5.91 13.88 6.26
C ARG A 88 -4.81 12.91 6.68
N SER A 89 -4.81 12.55 7.96
CA SER A 89 -3.89 11.52 8.47
C SER A 89 -4.55 10.15 8.41
N ILE A 90 -3.93 9.21 7.72
CA ILE A 90 -4.38 7.82 7.60
C ILE A 90 -3.22 6.93 8.07
N ARG A 91 -3.54 5.88 8.81
CA ARG A 91 -2.56 4.84 9.16
C ARG A 91 -2.89 3.56 8.45
N PHE A 92 -1.88 2.95 7.85
CA PHE A 92 -1.97 1.60 7.30
C PHE A 92 -1.16 0.63 8.16
N LEU A 93 -1.74 -0.54 8.44
CA LEU A 93 -1.03 -1.66 9.04
C LEU A 93 -0.48 -2.56 7.94
N ILE A 94 0.84 -2.77 7.92
CA ILE A 94 1.51 -3.76 7.07
C ILE A 94 1.23 -5.14 7.67
N LYS A 95 0.43 -5.93 6.97
CA LYS A 95 0.09 -7.31 7.34
C LYS A 95 1.14 -8.31 6.85
N LYS A 96 1.79 -8.01 5.72
CA LYS A 96 2.84 -8.83 5.12
C LYS A 96 3.77 -7.96 4.27
N PHE A 97 5.06 -8.20 4.38
CA PHE A 97 6.08 -7.63 3.51
C PHE A 97 7.12 -8.70 3.20
N ASP A 98 7.23 -9.09 1.94
CA ASP A 98 8.28 -9.96 1.42
C ASP A 98 8.90 -9.33 0.15
N GLN A 99 9.64 -10.11 -0.65
CA GLN A 99 10.42 -9.60 -1.78
C GLN A 99 9.58 -8.85 -2.83
N ASP A 100 8.44 -9.42 -3.21
CA ASP A 100 7.58 -8.85 -4.26
C ASP A 100 6.15 -8.59 -3.81
N ILE A 101 5.74 -9.00 -2.60
CA ILE A 101 4.39 -8.81 -2.07
C ILE A 101 4.37 -7.87 -0.87
N LEU A 102 3.47 -6.89 -0.95
CA LEU A 102 3.09 -6.01 0.14
C LEU A 102 1.59 -6.20 0.42
N VAL A 103 1.23 -6.52 1.66
CA VAL A 103 -0.16 -6.50 2.13
C VAL A 103 -0.29 -5.45 3.20
N PHE A 104 -1.20 -4.49 3.00
CA PHE A 104 -1.49 -3.43 3.95
C PHE A 104 -2.98 -3.20 4.10
N GLU A 105 -3.38 -2.62 5.23
CA GLU A 105 -4.78 -2.43 5.60
C GLU A 105 -4.99 -1.07 6.27
N THR A 106 -6.02 -0.32 5.91
CA THR A 106 -6.39 0.91 6.65
C THR A 106 -6.77 0.57 8.09
N MET A 107 -6.28 1.35 9.04
CA MET A 107 -6.63 1.21 10.47
C MET A 107 -7.91 1.97 10.85
N GLU A 108 -8.84 2.09 9.89
CA GLU A 108 -10.11 2.80 10.04
C GLU A 108 -11.26 1.80 10.25
N ALA A 109 -12.44 2.29 10.66
CA ALA A 109 -13.61 1.42 10.89
C ALA A 109 -14.03 0.66 9.62
N ASP A 110 -13.97 1.34 8.47
CA ASP A 110 -14.17 0.74 7.15
C ASP A 110 -12.81 0.32 6.57
N ALA A 111 -12.35 -0.86 6.97
CA ALA A 111 -11.04 -1.36 6.61
C ALA A 111 -11.00 -1.73 5.12
N VAL A 112 -9.94 -1.29 4.44
CA VAL A 112 -9.58 -1.71 3.09
C VAL A 112 -8.24 -2.39 3.18
N ARG A 113 -8.19 -3.66 2.80
CA ARG A 113 -6.97 -4.46 2.69
C ARG A 113 -6.58 -4.56 1.23
N VAL A 114 -5.32 -4.25 0.96
CA VAL A 114 -4.72 -4.32 -0.37
C VAL A 114 -3.60 -5.35 -0.35
N THR A 115 -3.60 -6.25 -1.33
CA THR A 115 -2.42 -7.02 -1.70
C THR A 115 -1.85 -6.42 -2.97
N ALA A 116 -0.58 -6.04 -2.94
CA ALA A 116 0.12 -5.41 -4.05
C ALA A 116 1.40 -6.17 -4.39
N ARG A 117 1.76 -6.18 -5.68
CA ARG A 117 2.99 -6.76 -6.21
C ARG A 117 3.94 -5.67 -6.71
N LYS A 118 5.21 -5.75 -6.34
CA LYS A 118 6.25 -4.80 -6.77
C LYS A 118 6.44 -4.86 -8.29
N VAL A 119 6.42 -3.69 -8.94
CA VAL A 119 6.81 -3.56 -10.34
C VAL A 119 8.34 -3.60 -10.39
N THR A 120 8.88 -4.68 -10.92
CA THR A 120 10.28 -4.77 -11.30
C THR A 120 10.42 -4.30 -12.75
N ALA A 121 11.33 -3.36 -12.99
CA ALA A 121 11.72 -3.02 -14.36
C ALA A 121 12.27 -4.29 -15.03
N LYS A 122 11.78 -4.60 -16.23
CA LYS A 122 12.35 -5.62 -17.10
C LYS A 122 13.64 -5.12 -17.75
#